data_AF-A0A2A3EJ88-F1
#
_entry.id   AF-A0A2A3EJ88-F1
#
_cell.length_a   1.000
_cell.length_b   1.000
_cell.length_c   1.000
_cell.angle_alpha   90.00
_cell.angle_beta   90.00
_cell.angle_gamma   90.00
#
_symmetry.space_group_name_H-M   'P 1'
#
loop_
_entity.id
_entity.type
_entity.pdbx_description
1 polymer ?
#
loop_
_entity_poly.entity_id
_entity_poly.type
_entity_poly.pdbx_seq_one_letter_code
_entity_poly.pdbx_strand_id
1 'polypeptide(L)'
;MHTAFMRGNAILAYTLSVSACLTFCCFLSTVFIDYRANATLNTVKVVLWDKIVLRGDNAVLDFKNMNTKYYFWDDGNGLRGNKNVTLILSWNIIPNAGLLPSVNAFGSHTFAFPSEYTSLRV
;
A
#
# COMPACT_ATOMS: atom_id res chain seq x y z
N MET A 1 1.01 -65.91 -14.76
CA MET A 1 2.04 -65.24 -15.58
C MET A 1 1.76 -63.74 -15.55
N HIS A 2 2.68 -62.90 -15.05
CA HIS A 2 2.47 -61.45 -15.09
C HIS A 2 2.79 -60.93 -16.49
N THR A 3 1.75 -60.58 -17.25
CA THR A 3 1.86 -60.02 -18.59
C THR A 3 2.59 -58.67 -18.55
N ALA A 4 3.36 -58.33 -19.58
CA ALA A 4 4.08 -57.04 -19.67
C ALA A 4 3.18 -55.82 -19.39
N PHE A 5 1.91 -55.88 -19.81
CA PHE A 5 0.88 -54.88 -19.53
C PHE A 5 0.57 -54.71 -18.03
N MET A 6 0.54 -55.79 -17.24
CA MET A 6 0.31 -55.71 -15.79
C MET A 6 1.48 -55.06 -15.06
N ARG A 7 2.72 -55.30 -15.55
CA ARG A 7 3.93 -54.67 -15.01
C ARG A 7 3.97 -53.17 -15.33
N GLY A 8 3.54 -52.77 -16.53
CA GLY A 8 3.41 -51.37 -16.92
C GLY A 8 2.38 -50.60 -16.08
N ASN A 9 1.20 -51.19 -15.84
CA ASN A 9 0.17 -50.58 -15.00
C ASN A 9 0.64 -50.40 -13.54
N ALA A 10 1.40 -51.35 -13.01
CA ALA A 10 1.98 -51.24 -11.68
C ALA A 10 3.00 -50.08 -11.58
N ILE A 11 3.91 -49.96 -12.55
CA ILE A 11 4.90 -48.87 -12.58
C ILE A 11 4.19 -47.51 -12.64
N LEU A 12 3.19 -47.36 -13.51
CA LEU A 12 2.41 -46.12 -13.62
C LEU A 12 1.74 -45.78 -12.27
N ALA A 13 1.08 -46.74 -11.64
CA ALA A 13 0.44 -46.55 -10.33
C ALA A 13 1.45 -46.10 -9.27
N TYR A 14 2.63 -46.73 -9.19
CA TYR A 14 3.68 -46.33 -8.25
C TYR A 14 4.20 -44.92 -8.51
N THR A 15 4.45 -44.55 -9.78
CA THR A 15 4.91 -43.19 -10.12
C THR A 15 3.86 -42.12 -9.78
N LEU A 16 2.57 -42.39 -10.04
CA LEU A 16 1.48 -41.48 -9.69
C LEU A 16 1.34 -41.34 -8.18
N SER A 17 1.44 -42.44 -7.43
CA SER A 17 1.37 -42.42 -5.96
C SER A 17 2.52 -41.62 -5.35
N VAL A 18 3.75 -41.79 -5.85
CA VAL A 18 4.92 -41.02 -5.37
C VAL A 18 4.77 -39.54 -5.70
N SER A 19 4.32 -39.20 -6.91
CA SER A 19 4.09 -37.81 -7.29
C SER A 19 2.98 -37.15 -6.47
N ALA A 20 1.88 -37.86 -6.21
CA ALA A 20 0.77 -37.37 -5.39
C ALA A 20 1.19 -37.19 -3.92
N CYS A 21 2.01 -38.09 -3.39
CA CYS A 21 2.57 -37.96 -2.06
C CYS A 21 3.46 -36.71 -1.95
N LEU A 22 4.37 -36.52 -2.91
CA LEU A 22 5.27 -35.37 -2.93
C LEU A 22 4.52 -34.04 -3.05
N THR A 23 3.52 -33.95 -3.95
CA THR A 23 2.72 -32.73 -4.10
C THR A 23 1.90 -32.42 -2.85
N PHE A 24 1.35 -33.45 -2.18
CA PHE A 24 0.66 -33.29 -0.91
C PHE A 24 1.60 -32.83 0.22
N CYS A 25 2.83 -33.36 0.29
CA CYS A 25 3.85 -32.90 1.23
C CYS A 25 4.25 -31.45 0.97
N CYS A 26 4.47 -31.06 -0.29
CA CYS A 26 4.74 -29.67 -0.65
C CYS A 26 3.57 -28.75 -0.27
N PHE A 27 2.32 -29.15 -0.55
CA PHE A 27 1.15 -28.39 -0.17
C PHE A 27 1.04 -28.19 1.35
N LEU A 28 1.17 -29.27 2.14
CA LEU A 28 1.19 -29.20 3.61
C LEU A 28 2.31 -28.30 4.14
N SER A 29 3.48 -28.31 3.50
CA SER A 29 4.60 -27.46 3.90
C SER A 29 4.32 -25.96 3.67
N THR A 30 3.50 -25.62 2.67
CA THR A 30 3.23 -24.23 2.30
C THR A 30 1.92 -23.67 2.83
N VAL A 31 0.93 -24.50 3.15
CA VAL A 31 -0.42 -24.04 3.55
C VAL A 31 -0.44 -23.28 4.88
N PHE A 32 0.56 -23.52 5.73
CA PHE A 32 0.71 -22.85 7.02
C PHE A 32 1.78 -21.75 7.01
N ILE A 33 2.34 -21.40 5.84
CA ILE A 33 3.27 -20.28 5.73
C ILE A 33 2.48 -18.98 5.61
N ASP A 34 2.55 -18.16 6.64
CA ASP A 34 2.06 -16.78 6.59
C ASP A 34 3.01 -15.90 5.76
N TYR A 35 2.65 -15.61 4.50
CA TYR A 35 3.40 -14.71 3.61
C TYR A 35 3.22 -13.22 3.97
N ARG A 36 2.86 -12.91 5.22
CA ARG A 36 2.67 -11.53 5.67
C ARG A 36 4.02 -10.94 6.03
N ALA A 37 4.53 -10.05 5.17
CA ALA A 37 5.64 -9.20 5.53
C ALA A 37 5.16 -8.10 6.49
N ASN A 38 5.80 -7.97 7.65
CA ASN A 38 5.52 -6.87 8.56
C ASN A 38 6.14 -5.58 8.00
N ALA A 39 5.32 -4.72 7.40
CA ALA A 39 5.77 -3.47 6.81
C ALA A 39 5.72 -2.36 7.87
N THR A 40 6.88 -2.03 8.45
CA THR A 40 7.01 -0.86 9.33
C THR A 40 7.19 0.40 8.49
N LEU A 41 6.09 1.07 8.16
CA LEU A 41 6.13 2.36 7.46
C LEU A 41 6.51 3.47 8.46
N ASN A 42 7.78 3.86 8.47
CA ASN A 42 8.30 4.86 9.41
C ASN A 42 8.06 6.32 8.96
N THR A 43 7.28 6.53 7.89
CA THR A 43 6.98 7.86 7.37
C THR A 43 5.56 7.87 6.81
N VAL A 44 4.60 8.32 7.62
CA VAL A 44 3.22 8.51 7.21
C VAL A 44 3.11 9.87 6.52
N LYS A 45 3.63 9.98 5.29
CA LYS A 45 3.37 11.14 4.43
C LYS A 45 2.11 10.85 3.62
N VAL A 46 1.06 11.62 3.88
CA VAL A 46 -0.23 11.49 3.19
C VAL A 46 -0.55 12.79 2.45
N VAL A 47 -1.16 12.65 1.27
CA VAL A 47 -1.59 13.79 0.46
C VAL A 47 -3.10 13.94 0.61
N LEU A 48 -3.55 15.11 1.07
CA LEU A 48 -4.97 15.41 1.30
C LEU A 48 -5.64 16.01 0.07
N TRP A 49 -4.87 16.73 -0.74
CA TRP A 49 -5.33 17.50 -1.89
C TRP A 49 -4.16 17.79 -2.85
N ASP A 50 -4.48 17.98 -4.12
CA ASP A 50 -3.56 18.37 -5.18
C ASP A 50 -4.21 19.40 -6.15
N LYS A 51 -3.38 20.26 -6.74
CA LYS A 51 -3.74 21.10 -7.89
C LYS A 51 -2.56 21.25 -8.83
N ILE A 52 -2.87 21.10 -10.11
CA ILE A 52 -1.94 21.40 -11.19
C ILE A 52 -2.17 22.86 -11.58
N VAL A 53 -1.10 23.66 -11.60
CA VAL A 53 -1.11 25.04 -12.09
C VAL A 53 -0.37 25.04 -13.42
N LEU A 54 -1.05 25.41 -14.51
CA LEU A 54 -0.43 25.44 -15.83
C LEU A 54 0.35 26.73 -16.04
N ARG A 55 1.23 26.73 -17.04
CA ARG A 55 2.00 27.91 -17.41
C ARG A 55 1.05 29.02 -17.88
N GLY A 56 1.13 30.18 -17.23
CA GLY A 56 0.28 31.33 -17.55
C GLY A 56 -0.98 31.44 -16.68
N ASP A 57 -1.28 30.41 -15.88
CA ASP A 57 -2.37 30.47 -14.90
C ASP A 57 -1.97 31.30 -13.67
N ASN A 58 -2.96 31.82 -12.96
CA ASN A 58 -2.75 32.44 -11.67
C ASN A 58 -2.26 31.40 -10.64
N ALA A 59 -1.05 31.62 -10.11
CA ALA A 59 -0.41 30.77 -9.12
C ALA A 59 -0.73 31.16 -7.66
N VAL A 60 -1.53 32.21 -7.44
CA VAL A 60 -2.02 32.57 -6.10
C VAL A 60 -3.14 31.63 -5.70
N LEU A 61 -2.91 30.89 -4.61
CA LEU A 61 -3.85 29.90 -4.07
C LEU A 61 -4.45 30.43 -2.77
N ASP A 62 -5.75 30.77 -2.77
CA ASP A 62 -6.53 31.06 -1.55
C ASP A 62 -7.69 30.06 -1.44
N PHE A 63 -7.54 29.10 -0.52
CA PHE A 63 -8.48 28.02 -0.32
C PHE A 63 -8.94 28.01 1.14
N LYS A 64 -10.26 28.03 1.34
CA LYS A 64 -10.87 28.01 2.67
C LYS A 64 -11.94 26.93 2.71
N ASN A 65 -11.95 26.17 3.80
CA ASN A 65 -12.94 25.12 4.07
C ASN A 65 -13.12 24.12 2.89
N MET A 66 -12.01 23.69 2.29
CA MET A 66 -12.07 22.72 1.19
C MET A 66 -12.24 21.31 1.71
N ASN A 67 -13.03 20.52 0.99
CA ASN A 67 -13.13 19.09 1.22
C ASN A 67 -11.83 18.39 0.77
N THR A 68 -11.41 17.40 1.55
CA THR A 68 -10.28 16.54 1.17
C THR A 68 -10.64 15.75 -0.08
N LYS A 69 -9.79 15.79 -1.09
CA LYS A 69 -9.99 14.99 -2.32
C LYS A 69 -9.68 13.52 -2.07
N TYR A 70 -8.68 13.27 -1.24
CA TYR A 70 -8.29 11.93 -0.83
C TYR A 70 -8.59 11.77 0.65
N TYR A 71 -9.56 10.90 0.96
CA TYR A 71 -9.76 10.45 2.32
C TYR A 71 -8.55 9.63 2.74
N PHE A 72 -8.01 9.92 3.91
CA PHE A 72 -6.96 9.11 4.48
C PHE A 72 -7.55 8.21 5.56
N TRP A 73 -7.22 6.93 5.48
CA TRP A 73 -7.61 5.92 6.45
C TRP A 73 -6.41 5.64 7.37
N ASP A 74 -6.66 5.60 8.68
CA ASP A 74 -5.65 5.14 9.64
C ASP A 74 -5.72 3.61 9.68
N ASP A 75 -4.88 2.96 8.88
CA ASP A 75 -4.75 1.49 8.89
C ASP A 75 -3.96 0.99 10.13
N GLY A 76 -3.57 1.87 11.07
CA GLY A 76 -2.80 1.55 12.27
C GLY A 76 -3.20 2.34 13.52
N ASN A 77 -2.27 2.46 14.47
CA ASN A 77 -2.43 3.19 15.75
C ASN A 77 -1.71 4.56 15.74
N GLY A 78 -1.46 5.15 14.56
CA GLY A 78 -0.49 6.24 14.41
C GLY A 78 -1.07 7.65 14.37
N LEU A 79 -2.34 7.79 14.01
CA LEU A 79 -2.96 9.09 13.77
C LEU A 79 -3.90 9.49 14.92
N ARG A 80 -4.64 8.55 15.50
CA ARG A 80 -5.55 8.82 16.62
C ARG A 80 -4.80 9.34 17.86
N GLY A 81 -5.20 10.50 18.37
CA GLY A 81 -4.58 11.14 19.55
C GLY A 81 -3.17 11.69 19.32
N ASN A 82 -2.69 11.74 18.08
CA ASN A 82 -1.37 12.28 17.77
C ASN A 82 -1.38 13.81 17.87
N LYS A 83 -0.56 14.36 18.76
CA LYS A 83 -0.48 15.80 19.01
C LYS A 83 0.45 16.57 18.06
N ASN A 84 1.30 15.85 17.31
CA ASN A 84 2.39 16.42 16.53
C ASN A 84 2.19 16.18 15.02
N VAL A 85 0.97 16.39 14.52
CA VAL A 85 0.69 16.24 13.09
C VAL A 85 1.05 17.55 12.39
N THR A 86 1.95 17.49 11.41
CA THR A 86 2.44 18.68 10.70
C THR A 86 1.98 18.67 9.24
N LEU A 87 1.24 19.69 8.86
CA LEU A 87 0.85 19.96 7.48
C LEU A 87 1.93 20.80 6.80
N ILE A 88 2.40 20.30 5.65
CA ILE A 88 3.41 20.94 4.82
C ILE A 88 2.86 21.00 3.40
N LEU A 89 3.01 22.15 2.75
CA LEU A 89 2.77 22.28 1.33
C LEU A 89 4.05 21.91 0.58
N SER A 90 3.95 21.06 -0.43
CA SER A 90 5.05 20.72 -1.33
C SER A 90 4.55 20.60 -2.75
N TRP A 91 5.34 21.01 -3.74
CA TRP A 91 4.98 20.93 -5.15
C TRP A 91 6.16 20.44 -6.00
N ASN A 92 5.82 19.84 -7.13
CA ASN A 92 6.81 19.46 -8.14
C ASN A 92 6.77 20.50 -9.27
N ILE A 93 7.94 20.84 -9.79
CA ILE A 93 8.05 21.69 -10.99
C ILE A 93 8.29 20.74 -12.16
N ILE A 94 7.40 20.79 -13.16
CA ILE A 94 7.47 19.93 -14.35
C ILE A 94 7.95 20.79 -15.53
N PRO A 95 9.24 20.71 -15.93
CA PRO A 95 9.73 21.42 -17.11
C PRO A 95 9.40 20.66 -18.39
N ASN A 96 9.51 21.34 -19.54
CA ASN A 96 9.34 20.69 -20.85
C ASN A 96 10.46 19.66 -21.14
N ALA A 97 11.65 19.87 -20.57
CA ALA A 97 12.78 18.95 -20.61
C ALA A 97 13.69 19.19 -19.39
N GLY A 98 14.37 18.14 -18.91
CA GLY A 98 15.34 18.22 -17.81
C GLY A 98 14.85 17.59 -16.50
N LEU A 99 15.39 18.09 -15.37
CA LEU A 99 15.17 17.54 -14.03
C LEU A 99 13.76 17.85 -13.50
N LEU A 100 13.23 16.96 -12.65
CA LEU A 100 11.93 17.12 -11.97
C LEU A 100 12.16 17.49 -10.50
N PRO A 101 12.41 18.77 -10.17
CA PRO A 101 12.65 19.14 -8.79
C PRO A 101 11.35 19.12 -7.98
N SER A 102 11.47 18.66 -6.74
CA SER A 102 10.43 18.75 -5.72
C SER A 102 10.83 19.81 -4.71
N VAL A 103 9.92 20.73 -4.41
CA VAL A 103 10.17 21.87 -3.54
C VAL A 103 9.16 21.85 -2.39
N ASN A 104 9.66 22.06 -1.17
CA ASN A 104 8.82 22.25 0.00
C ASN A 104 8.57 23.75 0.22
N ALA A 105 7.35 24.08 0.65
CA ALA A 105 6.99 25.43 1.02
C ALA A 105 7.80 25.92 2.21
N PHE A 106 7.94 27.24 2.29
CA PHE A 106 8.41 27.88 3.52
C PHE A 106 7.26 27.92 4.52
N GLY A 107 7.48 27.31 5.68
CA GLY A 107 6.49 27.22 6.77
C GLY A 107 5.73 25.91 6.81
N SER A 108 5.18 25.63 7.97
CA SER A 108 4.38 24.44 8.25
C SER A 108 3.34 24.78 9.32
N HIS A 109 2.25 24.02 9.35
CA HIS A 109 1.23 24.16 10.39
C HIS A 109 1.09 22.86 11.16
N THR A 110 1.27 22.92 12.47
CA THR A 110 1.15 21.74 13.35
C THR A 110 -0.14 21.81 14.14
N PHE A 111 -0.84 20.68 14.20
CA PHE A 111 -2.10 20.55 14.94
C PHE A 111 -2.22 19.15 15.54
N ALA A 112 -3.13 19.03 16.50
CA ALA A 112 -3.39 17.77 17.18
C ALA A 112 -4.62 17.09 16.60
N PHE A 113 -4.53 15.77 16.39
CA PHE A 113 -5.66 14.94 16.03
C PHE A 113 -6.47 14.56 17.29
N PRO A 114 -7.80 14.40 17.15
CA PRO A 114 -8.65 13.99 18.26
C PRO A 114 -8.33 12.56 18.72
N SER A 115 -8.61 12.28 19.99
CA SER A 115 -8.47 10.95 20.58
C SER A 115 -9.61 10.01 20.23
N GLU A 116 -10.65 10.46 19.50
CA GLU A 116 -11.79 9.65 19.07
C GLU A 116 -12.21 10.06 17.66
N TYR A 117 -12.63 9.07 16.86
CA TYR A 117 -13.18 9.33 15.53
C TYR A 117 -14.62 9.82 15.64
N THR A 118 -15.00 10.76 14.76
CA THR A 118 -16.40 11.17 14.67
C THR A 118 -17.25 9.99 14.16
N SER A 119 -18.32 9.66 14.86
CA SER A 119 -19.31 8.66 14.42
C SER A 119 -20.38 9.25 13.50
N LEU A 120 -20.41 10.58 13.39
CA LEU A 120 -21.36 11.29 12.55
C LEU A 120 -20.84 11.33 11.11
N ARG A 121 -21.59 10.68 10.22
CA ARG A 121 -21.47 10.86 8.78
C ARG A 121 -22.17 12.17 8.43
N VAL A 122 -21.39 13.25 8.32
CA VAL A 122 -21.86 14.55 7.80
C VAL A 122 -21.87 14.49 6.27
#